data_AF-A0A2P2KKN9-F1
#
_entry.id   AF-A0A2P2KKN9-F1
#
_cell.length_a   1.000
_cell.length_b   1.000
_cell.length_c   1.000
_cell.angle_alpha   90.00
_cell.angle_beta   90.00
_cell.angle_gamma   90.00
#
_symmetry.space_group_name_H-M   'P 1'
#
loop_
_entity.id
_entity.type
_entity.pdbx_description
1 polymer ?
#
loop_
_entity_poly.entity_id
_entity_poly.type
_entity_poly.pdbx_seq_one_letter_code
_entity_poly.pdbx_strand_id
1 'polypeptide(L)'
;MNTVNVLEKQLNWTYTHSRNENRVVLDGTLVLDPANKVSASYELASRNRKLKYSYVHRGATLLEPCYDFGKNSWDLAVSHRLDGDVVRASYETVSKNLRVEWLWKSSLSQEGRFKILASFNLAEGLHMPNLSAESSWNFEA
;
A
#
# COMPACT_ATOMS: atom_id res chain seq x y z
N MET A 1 0.13 7.68 -17.06
CA MET A 1 -0.96 7.99 -16.11
C MET A 1 -1.77 9.14 -16.69
N ASN A 2 -3.07 8.95 -16.86
CA ASN A 2 -4.00 9.94 -17.40
C ASN A 2 -4.87 10.50 -16.27
N THR A 3 -5.35 11.73 -16.44
CA THR A 3 -6.17 12.41 -15.44
C THR A 3 -7.37 13.06 -16.11
N VAL A 4 -8.56 12.91 -15.53
CA VAL A 4 -9.80 13.54 -15.98
C VAL A 4 -10.63 13.97 -14.77
N ASN A 5 -11.40 15.05 -14.91
CA ASN A 5 -12.33 15.47 -13.87
C ASN A 5 -13.72 14.88 -14.14
N VAL A 6 -14.29 14.22 -13.13
CA VAL A 6 -15.63 13.64 -13.16
C VAL A 6 -16.39 14.20 -11.97
N LEU A 7 -17.49 14.93 -12.21
CA LEU A 7 -18.27 15.59 -11.15
C LEU A 7 -17.37 16.44 -10.22
N GLU A 8 -16.46 17.23 -10.81
CA GLU A 8 -15.48 18.06 -10.09
C GLU A 8 -14.45 17.28 -9.23
N LYS A 9 -14.45 15.95 -9.31
CA LYS A 9 -13.47 15.09 -8.65
C LYS A 9 -12.43 14.60 -9.64
N GLN A 10 -11.17 14.59 -9.22
CA GLN A 10 -10.06 14.16 -10.06
C GLN A 10 -10.03 12.63 -10.10
N LEU A 11 -10.16 12.05 -11.29
CA LEU A 11 -9.95 10.65 -11.59
C LEU A 11 -8.59 10.48 -12.28
N ASN A 12 -7.68 9.80 -11.59
CA ASN A 12 -6.39 9.38 -12.15
C ASN A 12 -6.50 7.92 -12.58
N TRP A 13 -6.11 7.58 -13.80
CA TRP A 13 -6.19 6.21 -14.30
C TRP A 13 -5.02 5.84 -15.20
N THR A 14 -4.72 4.55 -15.25
CA THR A 14 -3.67 3.98 -16.10
C THR A 14 -4.17 2.70 -16.71
N TYR A 15 -3.98 2.57 -18.02
CA TYR A 15 -4.15 1.33 -18.75
C TYR A 15 -2.79 0.80 -19.14
N THR A 16 -2.52 -0.46 -18.80
CA THR A 16 -1.27 -1.15 -19.11
C THR A 16 -1.58 -2.41 -19.88
N HIS A 17 -0.99 -2.57 -21.05
CA HIS A 17 -1.08 -3.79 -21.86
C HIS A 17 0.31 -4.34 -22.12
N SER A 18 0.57 -5.52 -21.55
CA SER A 18 1.81 -6.26 -21.72
C SER A 18 1.57 -7.40 -22.71
N ARG A 19 1.95 -7.20 -23.98
CA ARG A 19 1.72 -8.19 -25.05
C ARG A 19 2.41 -9.53 -24.78
N ASN A 20 3.64 -9.51 -24.28
CA ASN A 20 4.42 -10.73 -24.00
C ASN A 20 3.80 -11.56 -22.85
N GLU A 21 3.15 -10.90 -21.90
CA GLU A 21 2.48 -11.54 -20.77
C GLU A 21 1.00 -11.83 -21.06
N ASN A 22 0.49 -11.43 -22.24
CA ASN A 22 -0.93 -11.42 -22.58
C ASN A 22 -1.80 -10.82 -21.46
N ARG A 23 -1.31 -9.72 -20.85
CA ARG A 23 -1.85 -9.16 -19.62
C ARG A 23 -2.34 -7.74 -19.85
N VAL A 24 -3.54 -7.45 -19.36
CA VAL A 24 -4.16 -6.11 -19.41
C VAL A 24 -4.57 -5.70 -18.01
N VAL A 25 -4.10 -4.55 -17.55
CA VAL A 25 -4.42 -3.98 -16.23
C VAL A 25 -4.99 -2.57 -16.40
N LEU A 26 -6.08 -2.31 -15.71
CA LEU A 26 -6.69 -1.00 -15.55
C LEU A 26 -6.65 -0.61 -14.07
N ASP A 27 -5.90 0.45 -13.76
CA ASP A 27 -5.85 1.03 -12.43
C ASP A 27 -6.51 2.41 -12.44
N GLY A 28 -7.29 2.70 -11.42
CA GLY A 28 -8.00 3.97 -11.25
C GLY A 28 -7.93 4.45 -9.80
N THR A 29 -7.87 5.76 -9.60
CA THR A 29 -7.98 6.41 -8.28
C THR A 29 -8.79 7.68 -8.42
N LEU A 30 -9.95 7.69 -7.77
CA LEU A 30 -10.81 8.86 -7.61
C LEU A 30 -10.43 9.59 -6.32
N VAL A 31 -10.05 10.86 -6.46
CA VAL A 31 -9.76 11.75 -5.32
C VAL A 31 -11.04 12.46 -4.93
N LEU A 32 -11.61 12.08 -3.79
CA LEU A 32 -12.87 12.67 -3.28
C LEU A 32 -12.58 14.02 -2.62
N ASP A 33 -11.52 14.08 -1.82
CA ASP A 33 -10.98 15.27 -1.18
C ASP A 33 -9.51 15.01 -0.78
N PRO A 34 -8.79 15.97 -0.14
CA PRO A 34 -7.39 15.76 0.25
C PRO A 34 -7.14 14.59 1.21
N ALA A 35 -8.14 14.21 2.02
CA ALA A 35 -8.05 13.13 3.00
C ALA A 35 -8.60 11.80 2.46
N ASN A 36 -9.53 11.81 1.50
CA ASN A 36 -10.29 10.65 1.08
C ASN A 36 -10.07 10.29 -0.40
N LYS A 37 -9.71 9.03 -0.66
CA LYS A 37 -9.52 8.49 -2.01
C LYS A 37 -10.12 7.10 -2.15
N VAL A 38 -10.61 6.77 -3.34
CA VAL A 38 -11.04 5.43 -3.73
C VAL A 38 -10.19 4.96 -4.90
N SER A 39 -9.52 3.83 -4.75
CA SER A 39 -8.70 3.22 -5.80
C SER A 39 -9.28 1.88 -6.21
N ALA A 40 -9.31 1.61 -7.51
CA ALA A 40 -9.69 0.32 -8.07
C ALA A 40 -8.56 -0.19 -8.97
N SER A 41 -8.29 -1.49 -8.89
CA SER A 41 -7.36 -2.19 -9.78
C SER A 41 -8.10 -3.37 -10.39
N TYR A 42 -8.05 -3.49 -11.71
CA TYR A 42 -8.74 -4.52 -12.46
C TYR A 42 -7.79 -5.11 -13.51
N GLU A 43 -7.47 -6.38 -13.37
CA GLU A 43 -6.74 -7.12 -14.39
C GLU A 43 -7.72 -7.97 -15.21
N LEU A 44 -7.76 -7.72 -16.52
CA LEU A 44 -8.68 -8.38 -17.43
C LEU A 44 -8.37 -9.86 -17.53
N ALA A 45 -9.41 -10.70 -17.59
CA ALA A 45 -9.31 -12.16 -17.66
C ALA A 45 -8.57 -12.83 -16.47
N SER A 46 -8.30 -12.08 -15.39
CA SER A 46 -7.73 -12.62 -14.16
C SER A 46 -8.72 -12.45 -12.99
N ARG A 47 -8.44 -13.12 -11.86
CA ARG A 47 -9.22 -12.92 -10.63
C ARG A 47 -8.80 -11.65 -9.88
N ASN A 48 -7.68 -11.04 -10.24
CA ASN A 48 -7.07 -9.90 -9.54
C ASN A 48 -7.86 -8.62 -9.77
N ARG A 49 -8.75 -8.34 -8.82
CA ARG A 49 -9.67 -7.20 -8.86
C ARG A 49 -9.78 -6.68 -7.45
N LYS A 50 -9.40 -5.43 -7.22
CA LYS A 50 -9.30 -4.85 -5.89
C LYS A 50 -9.96 -3.49 -5.82
N LEU A 51 -10.61 -3.20 -4.70
CA LEU A 51 -11.13 -1.89 -4.37
C LEU A 51 -10.56 -1.47 -3.01
N LYS A 52 -9.85 -0.35 -2.98
CA LYS A 52 -9.21 0.20 -1.80
C LYS A 52 -9.79 1.58 -1.49
N TYR A 53 -10.14 1.80 -0.23
CA TYR A 53 -10.42 3.13 0.29
C TYR A 53 -9.19 3.62 1.05
N SER A 54 -8.83 4.88 0.91
CA SER A 54 -7.73 5.50 1.65
C SER A 54 -8.24 6.74 2.36
N TYR A 55 -8.08 6.78 3.68
CA TYR A 55 -8.48 7.91 4.51
C TYR A 55 -7.32 8.39 5.40
N VAL A 56 -6.99 9.68 5.30
CA VAL A 56 -6.00 10.33 6.15
C VAL A 56 -6.70 11.02 7.32
N HIS A 57 -6.63 10.42 8.50
CA HIS A 57 -7.12 11.01 9.74
C HIS A 57 -6.09 11.97 10.34
N ARG A 58 -6.52 13.22 10.60
CA ARG A 58 -5.72 14.29 11.22
C ARG A 58 -4.36 14.54 10.56
N GLY A 59 -4.25 14.28 9.26
CA GLY A 59 -3.02 14.49 8.48
C GLY A 59 -1.87 13.51 8.78
N ALA A 60 -2.03 12.59 9.73
CA ALA A 60 -0.94 11.74 10.23
C ALA A 60 -1.23 10.24 10.11
N THR A 61 -2.47 9.80 10.34
CA THR A 61 -2.85 8.38 10.29
C THR A 61 -3.53 8.08 8.96
N LEU A 62 -2.97 7.17 8.17
CA LEU A 62 -3.58 6.66 6.95
C LEU A 62 -4.21 5.29 7.22
N LEU A 63 -5.50 5.17 6.92
CA LEU A 63 -6.30 3.95 7.00
C LEU A 63 -6.62 3.47 5.59
N GLU A 64 -6.34 2.19 5.30
CA GLU A 64 -6.46 1.61 3.97
C GLU A 64 -7.12 0.23 3.99
N PRO A 65 -8.45 0.15 4.15
CA PRO A 65 -9.16 -1.09 3.87
C PRO A 65 -9.19 -1.36 2.37
N CYS A 66 -8.92 -2.61 1.99
CA CYS A 66 -8.91 -3.08 0.62
C CYS A 66 -9.70 -4.37 0.51
N TYR A 67 -10.71 -4.41 -0.35
CA TYR A 67 -11.40 -5.64 -0.68
C TYR A 67 -10.83 -6.24 -1.95
N ASP A 68 -10.42 -7.51 -1.88
CA ASP A 68 -9.95 -8.30 -3.01
C ASP A 68 -11.10 -9.22 -3.47
N PHE A 69 -11.70 -8.89 -4.62
CA PHE A 69 -12.80 -9.66 -5.21
C PHE A 69 -12.36 -11.02 -5.76
N GLY A 70 -11.07 -11.19 -6.04
CA GLY A 70 -10.51 -12.47 -6.49
C GLY A 70 -10.41 -13.47 -5.35
N LYS A 71 -10.05 -12.97 -4.18
CA LYS A 71 -9.89 -13.72 -2.93
C LYS A 71 -11.15 -13.77 -2.07
N ASN A 72 -12.13 -12.90 -2.35
CA ASN A 72 -13.31 -12.69 -1.49
C ASN A 72 -12.89 -12.37 -0.04
N SER A 73 -11.99 -11.41 0.12
CA SER A 73 -11.40 -11.08 1.42
C SER A 73 -11.11 -9.61 1.59
N TRP A 74 -11.06 -9.17 2.84
CA TRP A 74 -10.58 -7.84 3.21
C TRP A 74 -9.12 -7.90 3.62
N ASP A 75 -8.31 -6.98 3.10
CA ASP A 75 -7.00 -6.66 3.62
C ASP A 75 -7.06 -5.29 4.28
N LEU A 76 -6.27 -5.09 5.33
CA LEU A 76 -6.26 -3.84 6.09
C LEU A 76 -4.82 -3.35 6.21
N ALA A 77 -4.61 -2.06 5.96
CA ALA A 77 -3.35 -1.41 6.33
C ALA A 77 -3.64 -0.12 7.10
N VAL A 78 -2.80 0.15 8.09
CA VAL A 78 -2.78 1.39 8.87
C VAL A 78 -1.35 1.88 8.92
N SER A 79 -1.14 3.17 8.67
CA SER A 79 0.15 3.79 8.92
C SER A 79 -0.01 5.10 9.70
N HIS A 80 0.99 5.44 10.49
CA HIS A 80 1.04 6.65 11.27
C HIS A 80 2.41 7.32 11.12
N ARG A 81 2.40 8.62 10.88
CA ARG A 81 3.61 9.44 10.75
C ARG A 81 4.01 10.02 12.10
N LEU A 82 5.27 9.86 12.47
CA LEU A 82 5.88 10.33 13.71
C LEU A 82 7.13 11.15 13.35
N ASP A 83 7.05 12.48 13.34
CA ASP A 83 8.20 13.40 13.08
C ASP A 83 9.36 12.84 12.21
N GLY A 84 9.08 12.57 10.93
CA GLY A 84 10.05 12.02 9.97
C GLY A 84 10.01 10.50 9.80
N ASP A 85 9.48 9.78 10.78
CA ASP A 85 9.30 8.33 10.78
C ASP A 85 7.89 7.93 10.37
N VAL A 86 7.74 6.66 9.96
CA VAL A 86 6.45 6.05 9.64
C VAL A 86 6.39 4.64 10.25
N VAL A 87 5.36 4.39 11.04
CA VAL A 87 5.01 3.03 11.47
C VAL A 87 3.81 2.56 10.67
N ARG A 88 3.87 1.36 10.10
CA ARG A 88 2.79 0.74 9.34
C ARG A 88 2.51 -0.66 9.85
N ALA A 89 1.24 -0.98 10.05
CA ALA A 89 0.77 -2.33 10.24
C ALA A 89 -0.13 -2.72 9.06
N SER A 90 -0.03 -3.96 8.59
CA SER A 90 -0.92 -4.48 7.55
C SER A 90 -1.27 -5.94 7.81
N TYR A 91 -2.50 -6.31 7.52
CA TYR A 91 -2.99 -7.68 7.64
C TYR A 91 -3.63 -8.12 6.32
N GLU A 92 -3.13 -9.22 5.76
CA GLU A 92 -3.73 -9.90 4.62
C GLU A 92 -4.56 -11.09 5.11
N THR A 93 -5.87 -11.06 4.89
CA THR A 93 -6.79 -12.01 5.55
C THR A 93 -6.62 -13.44 5.03
N VAL A 94 -6.43 -13.63 3.73
CA VAL A 94 -6.31 -14.99 3.16
C VAL A 94 -5.05 -15.69 3.61
N SER A 95 -3.90 -15.01 3.53
CA SER A 95 -2.62 -15.58 3.99
C SER A 95 -2.47 -15.54 5.51
N LYS A 96 -3.37 -14.83 6.21
CA LYS A 96 -3.29 -14.52 7.64
C LYS A 96 -1.94 -13.91 8.02
N ASN A 97 -1.36 -13.12 7.11
CA ASN A 97 -0.05 -12.53 7.30
C ASN A 97 -0.19 -11.15 7.93
N LEU A 98 0.32 -10.99 9.16
CA LEU A 98 0.41 -9.70 9.85
C LEU A 98 1.82 -9.15 9.67
N ARG A 99 1.93 -7.93 9.15
CA ARG A 99 3.20 -7.23 8.98
C ARG A 99 3.21 -5.94 9.78
N VAL A 100 4.33 -5.68 10.44
CA VAL A 100 4.63 -4.41 11.10
C VAL A 100 5.93 -3.89 10.50
N GLU A 101 5.89 -2.67 9.99
CA GLU A 101 7.01 -1.97 9.38
C GLU A 101 7.26 -0.67 10.15
N TRP A 102 8.51 -0.39 10.47
CA TRP A 102 8.95 0.92 10.93
C TRP A 102 10.00 1.44 9.97
N LEU A 103 9.68 2.55 9.32
CA LEU A 103 10.59 3.33 8.51
C LEU A 103 11.05 4.50 9.36
N TRP A 104 12.32 4.53 9.77
CA TRP A 104 12.87 5.64 10.53
C TRP A 104 13.89 6.43 9.71
N LYS A 105 13.89 7.75 9.90
CA LYS A 105 14.81 8.65 9.24
C LYS A 105 16.18 8.62 9.94
N SER A 106 17.23 8.26 9.21
CA SER A 106 18.58 8.28 9.77
C SER A 106 19.03 9.71 10.06
N SER A 107 19.67 9.93 11.20
CA SER A 107 20.41 11.17 11.48
C SER A 107 21.80 11.20 10.85
N LEU A 108 22.28 10.04 10.36
CA LEU A 108 23.66 9.87 9.86
C LEU A 108 23.88 10.40 8.44
N SER A 109 22.81 10.52 7.64
CA SER A 109 22.83 11.12 6.30
C SER A 109 21.49 11.78 6.02
N GLN A 110 21.49 12.93 5.33
CA GLN A 110 20.28 13.73 5.09
C GLN A 110 19.14 12.95 4.41
N GLU A 111 19.49 11.89 3.65
CA GLU A 111 18.57 11.06 2.89
C GLU A 111 18.53 9.58 3.32
N GLY A 112 19.35 9.18 4.29
CA GLY A 112 19.42 7.80 4.74
C GLY A 112 18.14 7.35 5.44
N ARG A 113 17.70 6.12 5.15
CA ARG A 113 16.54 5.51 5.82
C ARG A 113 16.88 4.12 6.31
N PHE A 114 16.32 3.78 7.46
CA PHE A 114 16.28 2.42 7.95
C PHE A 114 14.86 1.92 7.93
N LYS A 115 14.72 0.64 7.59
CA LYS A 115 13.45 -0.06 7.58
C LYS A 115 13.59 -1.34 8.38
N ILE A 116 12.80 -1.46 9.43
CA ILE A 116 12.60 -2.72 10.15
C ILE A 116 11.24 -3.28 9.75
N LEU A 117 11.19 -4.56 9.40
CA LEU A 117 9.96 -5.28 9.07
C LEU A 117 9.89 -6.54 9.91
N ALA A 118 8.77 -6.73 10.60
CA ALA A 118 8.39 -7.99 11.25
C ALA A 118 7.16 -8.56 10.54
N SER A 119 7.21 -9.84 10.15
CA SER A 119 6.12 -10.55 9.49
C SER A 119 5.76 -11.81 10.26
N PHE A 120 4.49 -11.94 10.63
CA PHE A 120 3.91 -13.08 11.34
C PHE A 120 2.96 -13.82 10.40
N ASN A 121 3.21 -15.11 10.19
CA ASN A 121 2.26 -15.99 9.52
C ASN A 121 1.31 -16.60 10.56
N LEU A 122 0.15 -15.96 10.77
CA LEU A 122 -0.81 -16.42 11.77
C LEU A 122 -1.61 -17.64 11.30
N ALA A 123 -1.42 -18.12 10.05
CA ALA A 123 -2.00 -19.38 9.61
C ALA A 123 -1.34 -20.59 10.28
N GLU A 124 -0.07 -20.47 10.63
CA GLU A 124 0.73 -21.54 11.27
C GLU A 124 0.65 -21.48 12.80
N GLY A 125 0.11 -20.39 13.37
CA GLY A 125 0.05 -20.14 14.81
C GLY A 125 0.87 -18.92 15.21
N LEU A 126 1.08 -18.72 16.52
CA LEU A 126 1.89 -17.63 17.04
C LEU A 126 3.36 -18.07 17.15
N HIS A 127 4.08 -17.99 16.03
CA HIS A 127 5.52 -18.27 15.96
C HIS A 127 6.36 -16.99 15.98
N MET A 128 7.68 -17.17 16.12
CA MET A 128 8.63 -16.07 16.01
C MET A 128 8.50 -15.41 14.63
N PRO A 129 8.41 -14.07 14.54
CA PRO A 129 8.26 -13.39 13.26
C PRO A 129 9.51 -13.54 12.42
N ASN A 130 9.31 -13.52 11.10
CA ASN A 130 10.41 -13.21 10.20
C ASN A 130 10.75 -11.72 10.38
N LEU A 131 11.98 -11.44 10.81
CA LEU A 131 12.49 -10.09 11.02
C LEU A 131 13.50 -9.75 9.93
N SER A 132 13.32 -8.61 9.28
CA SER A 132 14.32 -8.04 8.38
C SER A 132 14.62 -6.59 8.73
N ALA A 133 15.87 -6.20 8.52
CA ALA A 133 16.35 -4.84 8.66
C ALA A 133 17.07 -4.44 7.38
N GLU A 134 16.73 -3.28 6.85
CA GLU A 134 17.30 -2.72 5.63
C GLU A 134 17.74 -1.28 5.89
N SER A 135 18.86 -0.89 5.28
CA SER A 135 19.37 0.48 5.31
C SER A 135 19.58 0.96 3.88
N SER A 136 19.09 2.14 3.55
CA SER A 136 19.31 2.79 2.25
C SER A 136 20.20 4.01 2.42
N TRP A 137 21.19 4.14 1.54
CA TRP A 137 22.18 5.21 1.54
C TRP A 137 22.21 5.84 0.16
N ASN A 138 21.97 7.15 0.08
CA ASN A 138 22.17 7.91 -1.15
C ASN A 138 23.53 8.60 -1.06
N PHE A 139 24.39 8.30 -2.02
CA PHE A 139 25.70 8.91 -2.20
C PHE A 139 25.64 9.80 -3.45
N GLU A 140 24.86 10.88 -3.40
CA GLU A 140 25.00 11.94 -4.39
C GLU A 140 26.23 12.79 -4.00
N ALA A 141 27.10 13.02 -4.99
CA ALA A 141 28.36 13.76 -4.88
C ALA A 141 28.20 15.21 -5.33
#